data_AF-A0A7M3X8U3-F1
#
_entry.id   AF-A0A7M3X8U3-F1
#
_cell.length_a   1.000
_cell.length_b   1.000
_cell.length_c   1.000
_cell.angle_alpha   90.00
_cell.angle_beta   90.00
_cell.angle_gamma   90.00
#
_symmetry.space_group_name_H-M   'P 1'
#
loop_
_entity.id
_entity.type
_entity.pdbx_description
1 polymer ?
#
loop_
_entity_poly.entity_id
_entity_poly.type
_entity_poly.pdbx_seq_one_letter_code
_entity_poly.pdbx_strand_id
1 'polypeptide(L)'
;MMDRSNQPSMRAVAMCSILLTALLVPLVGATHSNIGETTTGWASLSDSQDHPIIDTYSPIIQASIAHHSDVTIYSEDQLSAVQQWVVFSNHNLGVDAGHLRGAQLVDFNNQEAQSVLHDWQTSGLIEAAYPLIERDMEPRWTPNDPKFGEQWHLVNTGQTGGVSGE
;
A
#
# COMPACT_ATOMS: atom_id res chain seq x y z
N MET A 1 62.15 37.75 -9.75
CA MET A 1 61.24 37.63 -10.91
C MET A 1 59.95 37.05 -10.36
N MET A 2 58.98 37.92 -10.04
CA MET A 2 57.74 37.53 -9.35
C MET A 2 56.85 36.71 -10.28
N ASP A 3 56.49 35.51 -9.83
CA ASP A 3 55.44 34.69 -10.43
C ASP A 3 54.08 35.34 -10.14
N ARG A 4 53.27 35.46 -11.19
CA ARG A 4 52.07 36.29 -11.25
C ARG A 4 50.88 35.39 -10.96
N SER A 5 50.26 35.59 -9.80
CA SER A 5 49.11 34.83 -9.33
C SER A 5 47.98 34.79 -10.36
N ASN A 6 47.69 33.59 -10.89
CA ASN A 6 46.57 33.32 -11.77
C ASN A 6 45.30 33.17 -10.92
N GLN A 7 44.73 34.29 -10.47
CA GLN A 7 43.51 34.28 -9.68
C GLN A 7 42.30 34.02 -10.60
N PRO A 8 41.52 32.94 -10.40
CA PRO A 8 40.38 32.64 -11.24
C PRO A 8 39.32 33.74 -11.12
N SER A 9 38.70 34.09 -12.25
CA SER A 9 37.65 35.11 -12.32
C SER A 9 36.53 34.78 -11.32
N MET A 10 36.29 35.69 -10.37
CA MET A 10 35.32 35.52 -9.29
C MET A 10 33.89 35.23 -9.81
N ARG A 11 33.59 35.69 -11.03
CA ARG A 11 32.34 35.37 -11.74
C ARG A 11 32.31 33.91 -12.24
N ALA A 12 33.42 33.40 -12.75
CA ALA A 12 33.54 32.02 -13.19
C ALA A 12 33.47 31.05 -11.99
N VAL A 13 34.11 31.40 -10.88
CA VAL A 13 34.01 30.64 -9.63
C VAL A 13 32.56 30.60 -9.14
N ALA A 14 31.86 31.74 -9.12
CA ALA A 14 30.45 31.79 -8.72
C ALA A 14 29.55 30.93 -9.62
N MET A 15 29.73 30.97 -10.94
CA MET A 15 28.91 30.16 -11.85
C MET A 15 29.18 28.65 -11.72
N CYS A 16 30.45 28.24 -11.59
CA CYS A 16 30.78 26.83 -11.34
C CYS A 16 30.21 26.34 -10.00
N SER A 17 30.21 27.20 -8.97
CA SER A 17 29.64 26.88 -7.66
C SER A 17 28.14 26.61 -7.76
N ILE A 18 27.40 27.45 -8.49
CA ILE A 18 25.95 27.30 -8.70
C ILE A 18 25.62 26.04 -9.51
N LEU A 19 26.44 25.73 -10.53
CA LEU A 19 26.25 24.53 -11.34
C LEU A 19 26.49 23.25 -10.52
N LEU A 20 27.50 23.26 -9.64
CA LEU A 20 27.81 22.14 -8.75
C LEU A 20 26.70 21.92 -7.70
N THR A 21 26.10 22.99 -7.16
CA THR A 21 24.99 22.84 -6.20
C THR A 21 23.70 22.37 -6.88
N ALA A 22 23.46 22.73 -8.14
CA ALA A 22 22.30 22.25 -8.90
C ALA A 22 22.35 20.74 -9.20
N LEU A 23 23.55 20.15 -9.31
CA LEU A 23 23.75 18.71 -9.50
C LEU A 23 23.49 17.88 -8.23
N LEU A 24 23.41 18.53 -7.07
CA LEU A 24 23.18 17.89 -5.78
C LEU A 24 21.71 17.96 -5.33
N VAL A 25 20.79 18.48 -6.17
CA VAL A 25 19.36 18.40 -5.87
C VAL A 25 18.92 16.95 -6.06
N PRO A 26 18.49 16.23 -5.00
CA PRO A 26 17.91 14.92 -5.18
C PRO A 26 16.62 15.09 -5.99
N LEU A 27 16.53 14.35 -7.10
CA LEU A 27 15.25 14.11 -7.76
C LEU A 27 14.38 13.35 -6.75
N VAL A 28 13.52 14.08 -6.02
CA VAL A 28 12.46 13.46 -5.22
C VAL A 28 11.49 12.82 -6.21
N GLY A 29 11.85 11.61 -6.65
CA GLY A 29 10.89 10.65 -7.16
C GLY A 29 9.92 10.31 -6.03
N ALA A 30 8.66 10.09 -6.39
CA ALA A 30 7.56 9.73 -5.51
C ALA A 30 8.05 8.90 -4.32
N THR A 31 7.93 9.48 -3.13
CA THR A 31 8.16 8.76 -1.88
C THR A 31 7.13 7.65 -1.82
N HIS A 32 7.55 6.41 -2.05
CA HIS A 32 7.01 5.30 -1.29
C HIS A 32 7.04 5.74 0.17
N SER A 33 5.86 5.81 0.78
CA SER A 33 5.73 6.04 2.21
C SER A 33 6.64 5.03 2.90
N ASN A 34 7.79 5.48 3.41
CA ASN A 34 8.49 4.77 4.46
C ASN A 34 7.57 4.88 5.68
N ILE A 35 6.54 4.03 5.70
CA ILE A 35 6.01 3.51 6.95
C ILE A 35 7.27 2.94 7.61
N GLY A 36 7.67 3.53 8.73
CA GLY A 36 8.85 3.07 9.45
C GLY A 36 8.79 1.55 9.57
N GLU A 37 9.95 0.90 9.47
CA GLU A 37 10.14 -0.48 9.90
C GLU A 37 9.74 -0.60 11.38
N THR A 38 8.45 -0.57 11.63
CA THR A 38 7.86 -1.27 12.74
C THR A 38 8.11 -2.70 12.32
N THR A 39 9.06 -3.38 12.98
CA THR A 39 9.20 -4.82 12.85
C THR A 39 7.94 -5.46 13.44
N THR A 40 6.80 -5.29 12.79
CA THR A 40 5.70 -6.22 12.88
C THR A 40 6.33 -7.52 12.40
N GLY A 41 6.42 -8.55 13.24
CA GLY A 41 7.03 -9.83 12.84
C GLY A 41 6.27 -10.54 11.68
N TRP A 42 5.32 -9.87 11.06
CA TRP A 42 4.51 -10.28 9.94
C TRP A 42 5.19 -9.88 8.63
N ALA A 43 5.36 -10.85 7.73
CA ALA A 43 5.77 -10.61 6.35
C ALA A 43 4.53 -10.45 5.46
N SER A 44 4.72 -9.93 4.24
CA SER A 44 3.69 -9.95 3.19
C SER A 44 3.22 -11.38 2.96
N LEU A 45 1.92 -11.61 3.12
CA LEU A 45 1.31 -12.93 2.99
C LEU A 45 0.89 -13.22 1.54
N SER A 46 1.56 -12.62 0.54
CA SER A 46 1.37 -12.94 -0.88
C SER A 46 2.68 -13.13 -1.64
N ASP A 47 3.81 -13.33 -0.94
CA ASP A 47 5.15 -13.37 -1.55
C ASP A 47 5.58 -14.80 -1.97
N SER A 48 4.64 -15.74 -2.12
CA SER A 48 4.99 -17.06 -2.65
C SER A 48 5.48 -16.94 -4.11
N GLN A 49 6.46 -17.76 -4.49
CA GLN A 49 7.14 -17.59 -5.79
C GLN A 49 6.30 -18.08 -6.99
N ASP A 50 5.28 -18.89 -6.72
CA ASP A 50 4.36 -19.45 -7.71
C ASP A 50 2.94 -19.38 -7.13
N HIS A 51 1.98 -18.90 -7.92
CA HIS A 51 0.61 -18.67 -7.49
C HIS A 51 -0.43 -19.30 -8.45
N PRO A 52 -0.48 -20.63 -8.57
CA PRO A 52 -1.34 -21.30 -9.54
C PRO A 52 -2.85 -21.06 -9.33
N ILE A 53 -3.30 -20.63 -8.14
CA ILE A 53 -4.68 -20.19 -7.90
C ILE A 53 -4.81 -18.70 -8.20
N ILE A 54 -3.96 -17.84 -7.61
CA ILE A 54 -4.12 -16.39 -7.71
C ILE A 54 -3.94 -15.90 -9.16
N ASP A 55 -3.04 -16.52 -9.92
CA ASP A 55 -2.78 -16.21 -11.33
C ASP A 55 -3.99 -16.46 -12.24
N THR A 56 -4.98 -17.25 -11.78
CA THR A 56 -6.22 -17.50 -12.53
C THR A 56 -7.24 -16.36 -12.42
N TYR A 57 -7.06 -15.45 -11.45
CA TYR A 57 -7.94 -14.31 -11.28
C TYR A 57 -7.63 -13.17 -12.27
N SER A 58 -8.55 -12.21 -12.35
CA SER A 58 -8.29 -10.98 -13.11
C SER A 58 -7.24 -10.12 -12.40
N PRO A 59 -6.52 -9.24 -13.13
CA PRO A 59 -5.50 -8.37 -12.54
C PRO A 59 -6.01 -7.50 -11.38
N ILE A 60 -7.28 -7.11 -11.40
CA ILE A 60 -7.90 -6.31 -10.34
C ILE A 60 -8.04 -7.13 -9.05
N ILE A 61 -8.45 -8.40 -9.17
CA ILE A 61 -8.59 -9.29 -8.01
C ILE A 61 -7.21 -9.66 -7.46
N GLN A 62 -6.23 -9.92 -8.33
CA GLN A 62 -4.84 -10.14 -7.92
C GLN A 62 -4.29 -8.95 -7.13
N ALA A 63 -4.47 -7.72 -7.63
CA ALA A 63 -4.05 -6.51 -6.95
C ALA A 63 -4.77 -6.33 -5.61
N SER A 64 -6.07 -6.65 -5.54
CA SER A 64 -6.83 -6.60 -4.28
C SER A 64 -6.32 -7.60 -3.26
N ILE A 65 -6.01 -8.84 -3.69
CA ILE A 65 -5.45 -9.88 -2.82
C ILE A 65 -4.08 -9.46 -2.32
N ALA A 66 -3.18 -9.03 -3.20
CA ALA A 66 -1.85 -8.55 -2.81
C ALA A 66 -1.93 -7.38 -1.83
N HIS A 67 -2.83 -6.42 -2.08
CA HIS A 67 -3.05 -5.30 -1.18
C HIS A 67 -3.55 -5.77 0.19
N HIS A 68 -4.54 -6.65 0.27
CA HIS A 68 -5.07 -7.09 1.56
C HIS A 68 -4.16 -8.07 2.31
N SER A 69 -3.26 -8.76 1.60
CA SER A 69 -2.25 -9.67 2.16
C SER A 69 -1.04 -8.91 2.70
N ASP A 70 -0.89 -7.63 2.36
CA ASP A 70 0.07 -6.74 2.97
C ASP A 70 -0.36 -6.40 4.40
N VAL A 71 0.19 -7.15 5.35
CA VAL A 71 -0.04 -6.99 6.79
C VAL A 71 0.35 -5.60 7.32
N THR A 72 1.22 -4.85 6.62
CA THR A 72 1.72 -3.55 7.09
C THR A 72 0.67 -2.44 7.01
N ILE A 73 -0.45 -2.67 6.29
CA ILE A 73 -1.54 -1.70 6.17
C ILE A 73 -2.51 -1.74 7.36
N TYR A 74 -2.35 -2.70 8.27
CA TYR A 74 -3.20 -2.88 9.46
C TYR A 74 -2.45 -2.49 10.73
N SER A 75 -3.17 -1.98 11.73
CA SER A 75 -2.57 -1.72 13.05
C SER A 75 -2.38 -3.01 13.85
N GLU A 76 -1.48 -2.99 14.83
CA GLU A 76 -1.29 -4.11 15.76
C GLU A 76 -2.58 -4.45 16.53
N ASP A 77 -3.36 -3.44 16.91
CA ASP A 77 -4.67 -3.63 17.56
C ASP A 77 -5.66 -4.34 16.65
N GLN A 78 -5.66 -4.01 15.35
CA GLN A 78 -6.50 -4.70 14.37
C GLN A 78 -6.06 -6.17 14.23
N LEU A 79 -4.77 -6.42 13.98
CA LEU A 79 -4.25 -7.77 13.77
C LEU A 79 -4.42 -8.65 15.02
N SER A 80 -4.23 -8.10 16.21
CA SER A 80 -4.41 -8.83 17.48
C SER A 80 -5.87 -9.13 17.82
N ALA A 81 -6.84 -8.48 17.16
CA ALA A 81 -8.27 -8.75 17.31
C ALA A 81 -8.81 -9.75 16.27
N VAL A 82 -8.08 -9.99 15.18
CA VAL A 82 -8.52 -10.85 14.07
C VAL A 82 -8.61 -12.31 14.50
N GLN A 83 -9.80 -12.88 14.38
CA GLN A 83 -10.07 -14.30 14.65
C GLN A 83 -10.17 -15.13 13.36
N GLN A 84 -10.39 -14.49 12.22
CA GLN A 84 -10.62 -15.16 10.94
C GLN A 84 -9.71 -14.63 9.86
N TRP A 85 -9.19 -15.54 9.05
CA TRP A 85 -8.34 -15.22 7.92
C TRP A 85 -8.89 -15.87 6.67
N VAL A 86 -8.78 -15.17 5.54
CA VAL A 86 -9.00 -15.77 4.24
C VAL A 86 -7.66 -16.30 3.75
N VAL A 87 -7.61 -17.58 3.40
CA VAL A 87 -6.42 -18.24 2.85
C VAL A 87 -6.71 -18.77 1.44
N PHE A 88 -5.72 -18.69 0.54
CA PHE A 88 -5.81 -19.26 -0.81
C PHE A 88 -5.01 -20.56 -0.87
N SER A 89 -5.69 -21.69 -1.05
CA SER A 89 -5.07 -23.01 -1.09
C SER A 89 -5.86 -24.00 -1.95
N ASN A 90 -5.14 -24.97 -2.51
CA ASN A 90 -5.74 -26.17 -3.12
C ASN A 90 -6.08 -27.24 -2.07
N HIS A 91 -5.64 -27.06 -0.83
CA HIS A 91 -5.92 -27.94 0.29
C HIS A 91 -7.14 -27.45 1.07
N ASN A 92 -7.88 -28.38 1.66
CA ASN A 92 -9.02 -28.05 2.52
C ASN A 92 -8.52 -27.73 3.93
N LEU A 93 -8.33 -26.44 4.22
CA LEU A 93 -7.84 -25.89 5.49
C LEU A 93 -8.96 -25.27 6.33
N GLY A 94 -10.10 -24.93 5.71
CA GLY A 94 -11.21 -24.24 6.36
C GLY A 94 -12.53 -24.35 5.61
N VAL A 95 -13.39 -23.34 5.77
CA VAL A 95 -14.69 -23.27 5.11
C VAL A 95 -14.56 -22.49 3.80
N ASP A 96 -15.16 -22.99 2.71
CA ASP A 96 -15.13 -22.29 1.41
C ASP A 96 -15.69 -20.85 1.53
N ALA A 97 -14.93 -19.87 1.02
CA ALA A 97 -15.24 -18.45 1.12
C ALA A 97 -16.19 -17.94 0.02
N GLY A 98 -16.81 -18.82 -0.76
CA GLY A 98 -17.82 -18.49 -1.75
C GLY A 98 -17.28 -18.48 -3.19
N HIS A 99 -17.27 -17.31 -3.83
CA HIS A 99 -17.04 -17.22 -5.29
C HIS A 99 -15.57 -17.17 -5.70
N LEU A 100 -14.65 -17.02 -4.76
CA LEU A 100 -13.21 -17.00 -5.02
C LEU A 100 -12.67 -18.43 -4.93
N ARG A 101 -12.32 -19.02 -6.07
CA ARG A 101 -11.70 -20.35 -6.15
C ARG A 101 -10.52 -20.51 -5.19
N GLY A 102 -10.57 -21.52 -4.34
CA GLY A 102 -9.48 -21.84 -3.42
C GLY A 102 -9.38 -20.88 -2.23
N ALA A 103 -10.24 -19.87 -2.14
CA ALA A 103 -10.35 -19.03 -0.96
C ALA A 103 -11.15 -19.76 0.12
N GLN A 104 -10.60 -19.81 1.32
CA GLN A 104 -11.21 -20.47 2.47
C GLN A 104 -11.08 -19.59 3.71
N LEU A 105 -12.11 -19.55 4.55
CA LEU A 105 -12.07 -18.95 5.87
C LEU A 105 -11.50 -19.96 6.87
N VAL A 106 -10.47 -19.53 7.59
CA VAL A 106 -9.83 -20.30 8.66
C VAL A 106 -9.90 -19.50 9.94
N ASP A 107 -10.38 -20.14 11.00
CA ASP A 107 -10.40 -19.59 12.34
C ASP A 107 -9.04 -19.81 13.00
N PHE A 108 -8.49 -18.76 13.59
CA PHE A 108 -7.27 -18.82 14.38
C PHE A 108 -7.53 -18.34 15.80
N ASN A 109 -6.77 -18.90 16.75
CA ASN A 109 -6.55 -18.17 17.99
C ASN A 109 -5.56 -17.03 17.68
N ASN A 110 -5.80 -15.83 18.23
CA ASN A 110 -5.08 -14.62 17.81
C ASN A 110 -3.55 -14.68 18.06
N GLN A 111 -3.08 -15.64 18.86
CA GLN A 111 -1.67 -15.79 19.23
C GLN A 111 -0.88 -16.69 18.25
N GLU A 112 -1.52 -17.65 17.58
CA GLU A 112 -0.82 -18.60 16.70
C GLU A 112 -0.89 -18.23 15.21
N ALA A 113 -1.84 -17.36 14.82
CA ALA A 113 -2.09 -17.00 13.43
C ALA A 113 -0.81 -16.63 12.67
N GLN A 114 0.06 -15.83 13.29
CA GLN A 114 1.31 -15.38 12.68
C GLN A 114 2.24 -16.52 12.32
N SER A 115 2.58 -17.36 13.29
CA SER A 115 3.48 -18.49 13.09
C SER A 115 2.89 -19.49 12.11
N VAL A 116 1.60 -19.80 12.22
CA VAL A 116 0.97 -20.83 11.40
C VAL A 116 0.86 -20.37 9.94
N LEU A 117 0.42 -19.13 9.69
CA LEU A 117 0.32 -18.60 8.33
C LEU A 117 1.70 -18.46 7.67
N HIS A 118 2.71 -18.05 8.43
CA HIS A 118 4.08 -18.00 7.92
C HIS A 118 4.60 -19.40 7.53
N ASP A 119 4.36 -20.41 8.37
CA ASP A 119 4.76 -21.79 8.09
C ASP A 119 4.00 -22.35 6.87
N TRP A 120 2.70 -22.05 6.75
CA TRP A 120 1.87 -22.46 5.63
C TRP A 120 2.33 -21.82 4.32
N GLN A 121 2.70 -20.54 4.34
CA GLN A 121 3.21 -19.85 3.16
C GLN A 121 4.58 -20.39 2.75
N THR A 122 5.49 -20.60 3.72
CA THR A 122 6.85 -21.07 3.46
C THR A 122 6.87 -22.53 2.98
N SER A 123 5.93 -23.36 3.46
CA SER A 123 5.75 -24.73 2.97
C SER A 123 5.02 -24.82 1.62
N GLY A 124 4.48 -23.71 1.11
CA GLY A 124 3.67 -23.67 -0.10
C GLY A 124 2.27 -24.27 0.08
N LEU A 125 1.82 -24.44 1.33
CA LEU A 125 0.47 -24.91 1.63
C LEU A 125 -0.59 -23.86 1.27
N ILE A 126 -0.26 -22.58 1.40
CA ILE A 126 -1.08 -21.45 0.96
C ILE A 126 -0.29 -20.57 0.00
N GLU A 127 -0.99 -19.95 -0.95
CA GLU A 127 -0.41 -18.97 -1.87
C GLU A 127 -0.46 -17.56 -1.28
N ALA A 128 -1.60 -17.23 -0.66
CA ALA A 128 -1.75 -15.99 0.09
C ALA A 128 -2.73 -16.10 1.25
N ALA A 129 -2.66 -15.14 2.17
CA ALA A 129 -3.65 -14.96 3.23
C ALA A 129 -3.86 -13.49 3.58
N TYR A 130 -5.07 -13.13 4.01
CA TYR A 130 -5.36 -11.81 4.54
C TYR A 130 -6.34 -11.86 5.72
N PRO A 131 -6.24 -10.90 6.67
CA PRO A 131 -7.09 -10.89 7.85
C PRO A 131 -8.51 -10.45 7.49
N LEU A 132 -9.52 -11.11 8.06
CA LEU A 132 -10.91 -10.69 7.93
C LEU A 132 -11.24 -9.68 9.03
N ILE A 133 -11.16 -8.40 8.68
CA ILE A 133 -11.41 -7.28 9.60
C ILE A 133 -12.75 -6.64 9.26
N GLU A 134 -13.64 -6.55 10.25
CA GLU A 134 -14.85 -5.75 10.14
C GLU A 134 -14.47 -4.27 10.04
N ARG A 135 -14.99 -3.60 9.01
CA ARG A 135 -14.78 -2.18 8.79
C ARG A 135 -16.12 -1.47 8.92
N ASP A 136 -16.22 -0.60 9.91
CA ASP A 136 -17.32 0.35 9.98
C ASP A 136 -17.16 1.38 8.86
N MET A 137 -18.19 1.49 8.03
CA MET A 137 -18.27 2.55 7.03
C MET A 137 -18.91 3.77 7.68
N GLU A 138 -18.11 4.79 7.95
CA GLU A 138 -18.67 6.08 8.37
C GLU A 138 -19.28 6.82 7.17
N PRO A 139 -20.49 7.40 7.34
CA PRO A 139 -21.07 8.28 6.33
C PRO A 139 -20.14 9.46 6.08
N ARG A 140 -19.73 9.65 4.82
CA ARG A 140 -19.01 10.86 4.42
C ARG A 140 -20.01 11.90 3.93
N TRP A 141 -19.86 13.13 4.43
CA TRP A 141 -20.64 14.28 3.95
C TRP A 141 -20.42 14.57 2.46
N THR A 142 -19.25 14.19 1.92
CA THR A 142 -18.89 14.33 0.52
C THR A 142 -18.72 12.94 -0.11
N PRO A 143 -19.47 12.59 -1.17
CA PRO A 143 -19.28 11.36 -1.93
C PRO A 143 -17.85 11.21 -2.45
N ASN A 144 -17.40 9.95 -2.54
CA ASN A 144 -16.18 9.56 -3.25
C ASN A 144 -16.41 9.52 -4.78
N ASP A 145 -17.13 10.50 -5.32
CA ASP A 145 -17.33 10.66 -6.76
C ASP A 145 -16.33 11.70 -7.27
N PRO A 146 -15.40 11.35 -8.18
CA PRO A 146 -14.47 12.30 -8.78
C PRO A 146 -15.15 13.50 -9.44
N LYS A 147 -16.41 13.34 -9.89
CA LYS A 147 -17.22 14.40 -10.48
C LYS A 147 -18.10 15.14 -9.49
N PHE A 148 -18.06 14.80 -8.20
CA PHE A 148 -18.84 15.50 -7.18
C PHE A 148 -18.54 17.00 -7.17
N GLY A 149 -17.28 17.38 -7.38
CA GLY A 149 -16.85 18.78 -7.50
C GLY A 149 -17.34 19.52 -8.76
N GLU A 150 -18.07 18.85 -9.65
CA GLU A 150 -18.73 19.44 -10.83
C GLU A 150 -20.26 19.50 -10.65
N GLN A 151 -20.80 18.84 -9.62
CA GLN A 151 -22.23 18.72 -9.35
C GLN A 151 -22.71 19.91 -8.53
N TRP A 152 -22.76 21.08 -9.18
CA TRP A 152 -23.21 22.35 -8.61
C TRP A 152 -24.57 22.27 -7.90
N HIS A 153 -25.47 21.41 -8.41
CA HIS A 153 -26.80 21.21 -7.85
C HIS A 153 -26.80 20.50 -6.48
N LEU A 154 -25.67 19.91 -6.06
CA LEU A 154 -25.51 19.30 -4.74
C LEU A 154 -24.79 20.23 -3.77
N VAL A 155 -23.71 20.88 -4.21
CA VAL A 155 -22.95 21.86 -3.40
C VAL A 155 -22.41 22.96 -4.32
N ASN A 156 -22.95 24.17 -4.19
CA ASN A 156 -22.52 25.32 -4.97
C ASN A 156 -21.35 26.06 -4.29
N THR A 157 -20.11 25.72 -4.67
CA THR A 157 -18.91 26.46 -4.26
C THR A 157 -18.43 27.45 -5.33
N GLY A 158 -19.30 27.90 -6.24
CA GLY A 158 -18.92 28.80 -7.35
C GLY A 158 -18.08 28.14 -8.45
N GLN A 159 -18.16 26.81 -8.56
CA GLN A 159 -17.35 25.95 -9.45
C GLN A 159 -17.50 26.32 -10.93
N THR A 160 -18.67 26.86 -11.32
CA THR A 160 -18.99 27.29 -12.68
C THR A 160 -19.01 28.82 -12.84
N GLY A 161 -18.36 29.57 -11.95
CA GLY A 161 -18.32 31.04 -11.97
C GLY A 161 -19.58 31.72 -11.40
N GLY A 162 -20.42 30.97 -10.67
CA GLY A 162 -21.57 31.49 -9.92
C GLY A 162 -21.21 31.96 -8.51
N VAL A 163 -22.20 32.46 -7.76
CA VAL A 163 -22.03 32.85 -6.36
C VAL A 163 -22.08 31.59 -5.48
N SER A 164 -21.06 31.41 -4.64
CA SER A 164 -21.02 30.31 -3.67
C SER A 164 -22.11 30.47 -2.62
N GLY A 165 -22.86 29.41 -2.33
CA GLY A 165 -23.80 29.36 -1.22
C GLY A 165 -25.20 29.96 -1.43
N GLU A 166 -25.60 30.27 -2.66
CA GLU A 166 -27.02 30.52 -3.02
C GLU A 166 -27.78 29.22 -3.28
#